data_AF-A0A7S3N9E4-F1
#
_entry.id   AF-A0A7S3N9E4-F1
#
_cell.length_a   1.000
_cell.length_b   1.000
_cell.length_c   1.000
_cell.angle_alpha   90.00
_cell.angle_beta   90.00
_cell.angle_gamma   90.00
#
_symmetry.space_group_name_H-M   'P 1'
#
loop_
_entity.id
_entity.type
_entity.pdbx_description
1 polymer ?
#
loop_
_entity_poly.entity_id
_entity_poly.type
_entity_poly.pdbx_seq_one_letter_code
_entity_poly.pdbx_strand_id
1 'polypeptide(L)'
;MDYCPGKDLSVHLDKFNYFPEEVARFLIAEIILAIEYLHKNDIIYRDLKPNNILIDHEGHVKITDFGLAKEGMIGMESTDTFCGSPAYLAPELIKEKKFNKASDIYQIGVVLYEFLTGGPPFFNTNREELFDSITNSYELKVPKHVSFVSIDLLSKLLNKVPKKRLGVRNFSEIKSHKFFDDVDWDKLLKKEAPYDKSVFTEFYNSCQQDRADTYEEEILNSVPPDAEIASKAYFEHR
;
A
#
# COMPACT_ATOMS: atom_id res chain seq x y z
N MET A 1 7.08 11.75 15.86
CA MET A 1 6.55 11.49 14.51
C MET A 1 6.11 12.82 13.94
N ASP A 2 6.58 13.16 12.74
CA ASP A 2 6.05 14.31 12.02
C ASP A 2 4.59 14.03 11.68
N TYR A 3 3.69 14.97 11.99
CA TYR A 3 2.27 14.87 11.65
C TYR A 3 2.14 14.80 10.12
N CYS A 4 1.57 13.70 9.62
CA CYS A 4 1.29 13.52 8.19
C CYS A 4 -0.20 13.84 7.99
N PRO A 5 -0.55 14.98 7.35
CA PRO A 5 -1.93 15.42 7.20
C PRO A 5 -2.73 14.62 6.15
N GLY A 6 -2.08 13.70 5.42
CA GLY A 6 -2.76 12.83 4.46
C GLY A 6 -3.41 11.65 5.17
N LYS A 7 -4.63 11.29 4.72
CA LYS A 7 -5.29 10.05 5.12
C LYS A 7 -4.48 8.86 4.58
N ASP A 8 -4.61 7.70 5.20
CA ASP A 8 -3.98 6.49 4.68
C ASP A 8 -4.61 6.06 3.35
N LEU A 9 -3.89 5.23 2.59
CA LEU A 9 -4.35 4.79 1.27
C LEU A 9 -5.62 3.94 1.32
N SER A 10 -6.03 3.39 2.46
CA SER A 10 -7.31 2.69 2.56
C SER A 10 -8.48 3.67 2.42
N VAL A 11 -8.39 4.86 3.03
CA VAL A 11 -9.44 5.88 2.90
C VAL A 11 -9.53 6.40 1.46
N HIS A 12 -8.39 6.58 0.79
CA HIS A 12 -8.38 6.94 -0.62
C HIS A 12 -8.99 5.83 -1.49
N LEU A 13 -8.68 4.57 -1.21
CA LEU A 13 -9.24 3.45 -1.96
C LEU A 13 -10.76 3.35 -1.80
N ASP A 14 -11.28 3.54 -0.58
CA ASP A 14 -12.71 3.57 -0.31
C ASP A 14 -13.44 4.67 -1.10
N LYS A 15 -12.80 5.84 -1.25
CA LYS A 15 -13.32 6.97 -2.02
C LYS A 15 -13.36 6.70 -3.53
N PHE A 16 -12.32 6.07 -4.08
CA PHE A 16 -12.17 5.85 -5.52
C PHE A 16 -12.68 4.49 -6.01
N ASN A 17 -13.01 3.57 -5.10
CA ASN A 17 -13.23 2.14 -5.32
C ASN A 17 -11.98 1.39 -5.80
N TYR A 18 -11.23 1.90 -6.77
CA TYR A 18 -9.93 1.36 -7.20
C TYR A 18 -9.12 2.48 -7.85
N PHE A 19 -7.80 2.31 -7.93
CA PHE A 19 -6.92 3.29 -8.57
C PHE A 19 -6.70 2.98 -10.05
N PRO A 20 -6.59 4.02 -10.90
CA PRO A 20 -6.07 3.87 -12.24
C PRO A 20 -4.69 3.20 -12.21
N GLU A 21 -4.38 2.40 -13.24
CA GLU A 21 -3.14 1.61 -13.27
C GLU A 21 -1.88 2.47 -13.13
N GLU A 22 -1.88 3.68 -13.70
CA GLU A 22 -0.78 4.63 -13.62
C GLU A 22 -0.55 5.13 -12.18
N VAL A 23 -1.63 5.40 -11.43
CA VAL A 23 -1.56 5.79 -10.01
C VAL A 23 -1.06 4.61 -9.18
N ALA A 24 -1.62 3.41 -9.38
CA ALA A 24 -1.18 2.20 -8.70
C ALA A 24 0.31 1.90 -8.96
N ARG A 25 0.78 2.12 -10.20
CA ARG A 25 2.18 1.94 -10.59
C ARG A 25 3.11 2.85 -9.82
N PHE A 26 2.80 4.14 -9.75
CA PHE A 26 3.60 5.10 -8.98
C PHE A 26 3.67 4.71 -7.50
N LEU A 27 2.52 4.47 -6.86
CA LEU A 27 2.45 4.13 -5.44
C LEU A 27 3.24 2.84 -5.14
N ILE A 28 3.09 1.81 -5.97
CA ILE A 28 3.81 0.54 -5.80
C ILE A 28 5.30 0.70 -6.06
N ALA A 29 5.72 1.55 -6.99
CA ALA A 29 7.14 1.83 -7.23
C ALA A 29 7.80 2.47 -5.99
N GLU A 30 7.13 3.41 -5.31
CA GLU A 30 7.66 3.98 -4.07
C GLU A 30 7.66 2.98 -2.91
N ILE A 31 6.62 2.17 -2.78
CA ILE A 31 6.57 1.07 -1.80
C ILE A 31 7.72 0.09 -2.04
N ILE A 32 8.02 -0.25 -3.29
CA ILE A 32 9.15 -1.10 -3.67
C ILE A 32 10.47 -0.49 -3.19
N LEU A 33 10.71 0.80 -3.40
CA LEU A 33 11.92 1.48 -2.94
C LEU A 33 12.05 1.43 -1.41
N ALA A 34 10.95 1.67 -0.70
CA ALA A 34 10.92 1.63 0.76
C ALA A 34 11.20 0.23 1.31
N ILE A 35 10.51 -0.81 0.81
CA ILE A 35 10.72 -2.19 1.25
C ILE A 35 12.12 -2.69 0.86
N GLU A 36 12.62 -2.36 -0.33
CA GLU A 36 13.99 -2.68 -0.73
C GLU A 36 15.01 -2.07 0.23
N TYR A 37 14.82 -0.81 0.64
CA TYR A 37 15.69 -0.15 1.62
C TYR A 37 15.68 -0.90 2.96
N LEU A 38 14.51 -1.29 3.48
CA LEU A 38 14.43 -2.08 4.72
C LEU A 38 15.16 -3.42 4.57
N HIS A 39 14.93 -4.13 3.47
CA HIS A 39 15.55 -5.44 3.22
C HIS A 39 17.07 -5.35 3.07
N LYS A 40 17.60 -4.26 2.52
CA LYS A 40 19.06 -3.99 2.46
C LYS A 40 19.68 -3.73 3.82
N ASN A 41 18.88 -3.30 4.80
CA ASN A 41 19.29 -3.11 6.19
C ASN A 41 18.89 -4.30 7.08
N ASP A 42 18.56 -5.45 6.49
CA ASP A 42 18.14 -6.66 7.19
C ASP A 42 16.91 -6.47 8.11
N ILE A 43 15.99 -5.61 7.66
CA ILE A 43 14.71 -5.36 8.31
C ILE A 43 13.60 -5.93 7.43
N ILE A 44 12.68 -6.69 8.04
CA ILE A 44 11.38 -7.05 7.43
C ILE A 44 10.27 -6.23 8.06
N TYR A 45 9.31 -5.79 7.25
CA TYR A 45 8.27 -4.84 7.69
C TYR A 45 7.05 -5.55 8.32
N ARG A 46 6.60 -6.63 7.69
CA ARG A 46 5.58 -7.58 8.16
C ARG A 46 4.11 -7.19 8.16
N ASP A 47 3.74 -5.92 8.01
CA ASP A 47 2.33 -5.49 8.01
C ASP A 47 2.01 -4.51 6.88
N LEU A 48 2.51 -4.81 5.67
CA LEU A 48 2.24 -3.97 4.50
C LEU A 48 0.78 -4.12 4.06
N LYS A 49 0.03 -3.02 4.16
CA LYS A 49 -1.39 -2.87 3.81
C LYS A 49 -1.71 -1.38 3.58
N PRO A 50 -2.79 -1.03 2.86
CA PRO A 50 -3.14 0.37 2.57
C PRO A 50 -3.26 1.25 3.83
N ASN A 51 -3.77 0.73 4.95
CA ASN A 51 -3.87 1.48 6.21
C ASN A 51 -2.52 1.96 6.77
N ASN A 52 -1.43 1.25 6.44
CA ASN A 52 -0.09 1.57 6.91
C ASN A 52 0.74 2.34 5.86
N ILE A 53 0.08 2.84 4.82
CA ILE A 53 0.72 3.60 3.75
C ILE A 53 0.02 4.97 3.69
N LEU A 54 0.76 6.01 4.08
CA LEU A 54 0.30 7.39 4.04
C LEU A 54 0.78 8.06 2.76
N ILE A 55 0.06 9.10 2.35
CA ILE A 55 0.51 10.04 1.33
C ILE A 55 0.89 11.35 2.00
N ASP A 56 2.11 11.81 1.75
CA ASP A 56 2.57 13.10 2.26
C ASP A 56 2.02 14.27 1.44
N HIS A 57 2.26 15.49 1.93
CA HIS A 57 1.77 16.70 1.29
C HIS A 57 2.28 16.95 -0.13
N GLU A 58 3.32 16.25 -0.58
CA GLU A 58 3.89 16.33 -1.93
C GLU A 58 3.41 15.17 -2.81
N GLY A 59 2.60 14.27 -2.26
CA GLY A 59 2.01 13.14 -2.98
C GLY A 59 2.85 11.86 -2.91
N HIS A 60 3.87 11.83 -2.06
CA HIS A 60 4.76 10.68 -1.92
C HIS A 60 4.33 9.73 -0.82
N VAL A 61 4.56 8.44 -1.04
CA VAL A 61 4.33 7.38 -0.09
C VAL A 61 5.23 7.51 1.14
N LYS A 62 4.62 7.37 2.31
CA LYS A 62 5.28 7.12 3.59
C LYS A 62 4.72 5.87 4.23
N ILE A 63 5.56 4.85 4.41
CA ILE A 63 5.21 3.68 5.23
C ILE A 63 5.23 4.10 6.70
N THR A 64 4.17 3.78 7.43
CA THR A 64 4.04 4.05 8.88
C THR A 64 4.01 2.75 9.68
N ASP A 65 3.79 2.82 10.99
CA ASP A 65 3.61 1.68 11.90
C ASP A 65 4.64 0.55 11.76
N PHE A 66 5.85 0.82 12.27
CA PHE A 66 6.92 -0.18 12.36
C PHE A 66 6.80 -1.07 13.61
N GLY A 67 5.66 -1.07 14.31
CA GLY A 67 5.47 -1.84 15.55
C GLY A 67 5.61 -3.35 15.35
N LEU A 68 5.41 -3.82 14.12
CA LEU A 68 5.63 -5.20 13.70
C LEU A 68 6.92 -5.40 12.90
N ALA A 69 7.77 -4.40 12.70
CA ALA A 69 9.03 -4.61 12.00
C ALA A 69 9.98 -5.53 12.79
N LYS A 70 10.92 -6.19 12.09
CA LYS A 70 11.93 -7.05 12.72
C LYS A 70 13.28 -6.87 12.05
N GLU A 71 14.28 -6.49 12.84
CA GLU A 71 15.68 -6.34 12.44
C GLU A 71 16.46 -7.66 12.52
N GLY A 72 17.64 -7.68 11.91
CA GLY A 72 18.60 -8.79 11.96
C GLY A 72 18.16 -9.99 11.12
N MET A 73 17.35 -9.78 10.08
CA MET A 73 16.84 -10.81 9.19
C MET A 73 17.77 -10.99 8.00
N ILE A 74 18.87 -11.73 8.19
CA ILE A 74 19.89 -11.89 7.16
C ILE A 74 19.46 -12.95 6.13
N GLY A 75 19.56 -12.62 4.84
CA GLY A 75 19.20 -13.54 3.77
C GLY A 75 17.74 -14.02 3.81
N MET A 76 17.53 -15.33 3.99
CA MET A 76 16.21 -15.98 4.05
C MET A 76 15.87 -16.48 5.47
N GLU A 77 16.48 -15.89 6.49
CA GLU A 77 16.08 -16.13 7.88
C GLU A 77 14.60 -15.88 8.09
N SER A 78 14.03 -16.57 9.06
CA SER A 78 12.62 -16.47 9.40
C SER A 78 12.40 -16.25 10.89
N THR A 79 11.33 -15.54 11.22
CA THR A 79 10.81 -15.42 12.59
C THR A 79 9.48 -16.15 12.71
N ASP A 80 9.20 -16.68 13.91
CA ASP A 80 8.05 -17.57 14.18
C ASP A 80 6.83 -16.81 14.75
N THR A 81 6.90 -15.49 14.87
CA THR A 81 5.79 -14.68 15.39
C THR A 81 4.68 -14.55 14.37
N PHE A 82 3.51 -15.12 14.68
CA PHE A 82 2.31 -14.97 13.87
C PHE A 82 1.65 -13.60 14.13
N CYS A 83 1.87 -12.65 13.22
CA CYS A 83 1.32 -11.29 13.28
C CYS A 83 0.95 -10.77 11.88
N GLY A 84 0.34 -9.58 11.83
CA GLY A 84 -0.10 -8.93 10.60
C GLY A 84 -1.59 -9.11 10.31
N SER A 85 -2.04 -8.46 9.25
CA SER A 85 -3.46 -8.42 8.87
C SER A 85 -3.88 -9.67 8.07
N PRO A 86 -4.95 -10.40 8.46
CA PRO A 86 -5.26 -11.74 7.92
C PRO A 86 -5.31 -11.87 6.38
N ALA A 87 -5.89 -10.90 5.68
CA ALA A 87 -6.02 -10.92 4.21
C ALA A 87 -4.69 -10.70 3.47
N TYR A 88 -3.66 -10.20 4.16
CA TYR A 88 -2.35 -9.86 3.61
C TYR A 88 -1.28 -10.91 3.96
N LEU A 89 -1.63 -11.93 4.76
CA LEU A 89 -0.66 -12.93 5.17
C LEU A 89 -0.20 -13.78 3.98
N ALA A 90 1.11 -14.00 3.92
CA ALA A 90 1.69 -14.88 2.91
C ALA A 90 1.39 -16.37 3.22
N PRO A 91 1.25 -17.24 2.20
CA PRO A 91 0.94 -18.66 2.38
C PRO A 91 1.86 -19.42 3.32
N GLU A 92 3.16 -19.13 3.29
CA GLU A 92 4.18 -19.74 4.16
C GLU A 92 4.02 -19.35 5.63
N LEU A 93 3.51 -18.14 5.91
CA LEU A 93 3.23 -17.73 7.28
C LEU A 93 2.02 -18.50 7.82
N ILE A 94 1.04 -18.80 6.98
CA ILE A 94 -0.12 -19.59 7.37
C ILE A 94 0.30 -21.04 7.64
N LYS A 95 1.06 -21.65 6.71
CA LYS A 95 1.47 -23.07 6.73
C LYS A 95 2.59 -23.39 7.72
N GLU A 96 3.63 -22.56 7.74
CA GLU A 96 4.89 -22.86 8.45
C GLU A 96 5.16 -21.88 9.61
N LYS A 97 4.30 -20.87 9.81
CA LYS A 97 4.47 -19.82 10.82
C LYS A 97 5.76 -19.00 10.66
N LYS A 98 6.34 -18.98 9.46
CA LYS A 98 7.59 -18.28 9.16
C LYS A 98 7.36 -16.98 8.42
N PHE A 99 7.93 -15.90 8.93
CA PHE A 99 8.01 -14.61 8.24
C PHE A 99 9.42 -14.36 7.73
N ASN A 100 9.58 -14.00 6.46
CA ASN A 100 10.87 -13.62 5.86
C ASN A 100 10.71 -12.47 4.85
N LYS A 101 11.80 -12.05 4.21
CA LYS A 101 11.79 -10.99 3.17
C LYS A 101 10.83 -11.32 2.00
N ALA A 102 10.65 -12.59 1.65
CA ALA A 102 9.72 -12.99 0.61
C ALA A 102 8.25 -12.75 0.99
N SER A 103 7.94 -12.74 2.29
CA SER A 103 6.60 -12.45 2.80
C SER A 103 6.20 -10.97 2.57
N ASP A 104 7.13 -10.02 2.75
CA ASP A 104 6.89 -8.62 2.39
C ASP A 104 6.65 -8.46 0.88
N ILE A 105 7.38 -9.18 0.02
CA ILE A 105 7.17 -9.18 -1.43
C ILE A 105 5.76 -9.69 -1.81
N TYR A 106 5.26 -10.70 -1.10
CA TYR A 106 3.88 -11.15 -1.28
C TYR A 106 2.89 -10.05 -0.91
N GLN A 107 3.12 -9.34 0.20
CA GLN A 107 2.28 -8.23 0.62
C GLN A 107 2.27 -7.08 -0.39
N ILE A 108 3.39 -6.79 -1.07
CA ILE A 108 3.42 -5.83 -2.20
C ILE A 108 2.43 -6.27 -3.29
N GLY A 109 2.41 -7.56 -3.63
CA GLY A 109 1.44 -8.12 -4.58
C GLY A 109 -0.02 -8.00 -4.11
N VAL A 110 -0.28 -8.17 -2.81
CA VAL A 110 -1.63 -8.02 -2.25
C VAL A 110 -2.09 -6.57 -2.33
N VAL A 111 -1.22 -5.62 -1.96
CA VAL A 111 -1.51 -4.18 -2.04
C VAL A 111 -1.70 -3.74 -3.50
N LEU A 112 -0.87 -4.21 -4.44
CA LEU A 112 -1.07 -3.91 -5.86
C LEU A 112 -2.42 -4.45 -6.37
N TYR A 113 -2.78 -5.68 -5.99
CA TYR A 113 -4.06 -6.25 -6.36
C TYR A 113 -5.20 -5.36 -5.87
N GLU A 114 -5.14 -5.00 -4.59
CA GLU A 114 -6.15 -4.18 -3.94
C GLU A 114 -6.27 -2.78 -4.55
N PHE A 115 -5.16 -2.13 -4.91
CA PHE A 115 -5.21 -0.87 -5.67
C PHE A 115 -5.92 -1.03 -7.00
N LEU A 116 -5.72 -2.15 -7.71
CA LEU A 116 -6.31 -2.37 -9.04
C LEU A 116 -7.76 -2.85 -8.99
N THR A 117 -8.24 -3.40 -7.87
CA THR A 117 -9.56 -4.05 -7.78
C THR A 117 -10.46 -3.56 -6.67
N GLY A 118 -9.95 -2.76 -5.73
CA GLY A 118 -10.71 -2.21 -4.60
C GLY A 118 -10.80 -3.10 -3.36
N GLY A 119 -10.07 -4.19 -3.33
CA GLY A 119 -10.06 -5.10 -2.19
C GLY A 119 -9.04 -6.22 -2.36
N PRO A 120 -8.70 -6.95 -1.29
CA PRO A 120 -7.66 -7.97 -1.34
C PRO A 120 -8.07 -9.16 -2.23
N PRO A 121 -7.09 -9.94 -2.75
CA PRO A 121 -7.35 -11.08 -3.63
C PRO A 121 -8.13 -12.21 -2.95
N PHE A 122 -8.04 -12.30 -1.63
CA PHE A 122 -8.75 -13.27 -0.82
C PHE A 122 -9.40 -12.54 0.37
N PHE A 123 -10.71 -12.72 0.51
CA PHE A 123 -11.49 -12.19 1.62
C PHE A 123 -12.58 -13.18 1.98
N ASN A 124 -12.70 -13.47 3.27
CA ASN A 124 -13.78 -14.28 3.82
C ASN A 124 -13.96 -13.91 5.31
N THR A 125 -15.21 -13.91 5.79
CA THR A 125 -15.53 -13.70 7.21
C THR A 125 -15.09 -14.87 8.07
N ASN A 126 -15.11 -16.09 7.52
CA ASN A 126 -14.52 -17.27 8.12
C ASN A 126 -13.01 -17.29 7.86
N ARG A 127 -12.25 -17.25 8.96
CA ARG A 127 -10.78 -17.23 8.93
C ARG A 127 -10.18 -18.51 8.35
N GLU A 128 -10.79 -19.66 8.57
CA GLU A 128 -10.28 -20.93 8.03
C GLU A 128 -10.45 -20.97 6.51
N GLU A 129 -11.59 -20.51 6.00
CA GLU A 129 -11.84 -20.40 4.56
C GLU A 129 -10.97 -19.35 3.89
N LEU A 130 -10.71 -18.22 4.57
CA LEU A 130 -9.74 -17.22 4.11
C LEU A 130 -8.34 -17.85 3.99
N PHE A 131 -7.90 -18.56 5.01
CA PHE A 131 -6.58 -19.19 5.03
C PHE A 131 -6.46 -20.30 3.99
N ASP A 132 -7.51 -21.10 3.79
CA ASP A 132 -7.57 -22.07 2.70
C ASP A 132 -7.46 -21.39 1.34
N SER A 133 -8.20 -20.30 1.11
CA SER A 133 -8.14 -19.51 -0.12
C SER A 133 -6.73 -18.96 -0.39
N ILE A 134 -6.09 -18.38 0.63
CA ILE A 134 -4.72 -17.86 0.52
C ILE A 134 -3.73 -18.99 0.20
N THR A 135 -3.92 -20.18 0.75
CA THR A 135 -2.92 -21.26 0.68
C THR A 135 -3.10 -22.20 -0.51
N ASN A 136 -4.33 -22.39 -0.98
CA ASN A 136 -4.72 -23.47 -1.89
C ASN A 136 -5.46 -22.99 -3.13
N SER A 137 -5.91 -21.72 -3.21
CA SER A 137 -6.51 -21.20 -4.45
C SER A 137 -5.49 -21.20 -5.60
N TYR A 138 -5.91 -21.75 -6.74
CA TYR A 138 -5.10 -21.83 -7.96
C TYR A 138 -5.20 -20.58 -8.83
N GLU A 139 -6.26 -19.78 -8.69
CA GLU A 139 -6.54 -18.64 -9.58
C GLU A 139 -6.78 -17.34 -8.79
N LEU A 140 -6.28 -16.24 -9.35
CA LEU A 140 -6.59 -14.87 -8.93
C LEU A 140 -7.80 -14.38 -9.73
N LYS A 141 -8.84 -13.90 -9.06
CA LYS A 141 -10.07 -13.42 -9.70
C LYS A 141 -9.93 -11.96 -10.11
N VAL A 142 -9.32 -11.70 -11.26
CA VAL A 142 -9.05 -10.33 -11.70
C VAL A 142 -10.16 -9.78 -12.62
N PRO A 143 -10.69 -8.56 -12.37
CA PRO A 143 -11.65 -7.91 -13.27
C PRO A 143 -11.10 -7.62 -14.66
N LYS A 144 -11.99 -7.45 -15.66
CA LYS A 144 -11.62 -7.21 -17.07
C LYS A 144 -10.87 -5.91 -17.34
N HIS A 145 -10.98 -4.92 -16.45
CA HIS A 145 -10.30 -3.63 -16.62
C HIS A 145 -8.82 -3.70 -16.25
N VAL A 146 -8.38 -4.74 -15.54
CA VAL A 146 -6.98 -4.91 -15.17
C VAL A 146 -6.20 -5.43 -16.37
N SER A 147 -5.10 -4.76 -16.72
CA SER A 147 -4.32 -5.12 -17.90
C SER A 147 -3.63 -6.48 -17.76
N PHE A 148 -3.32 -7.12 -18.89
CA PHE A 148 -2.53 -8.35 -18.90
C PHE A 148 -1.13 -8.16 -18.29
N VAL A 149 -0.55 -6.96 -18.39
CA VAL A 149 0.74 -6.63 -17.79
C VAL A 149 0.65 -6.62 -16.26
N SER A 150 -0.42 -6.03 -15.72
CA SER A 150 -0.73 -6.07 -14.28
C SER A 150 -0.99 -7.48 -13.78
N ILE A 151 -1.78 -8.28 -14.52
CA ILE A 151 -2.06 -9.69 -14.17
C ILE A 151 -0.77 -10.52 -14.15
N ASP A 152 0.13 -10.31 -15.13
CA ASP A 152 1.44 -10.98 -15.18
C ASP A 152 2.30 -10.63 -13.96
N LEU A 153 2.39 -9.36 -13.57
CA LEU A 153 3.10 -8.94 -12.36
C LEU A 153 2.50 -9.57 -11.09
N LEU A 154 1.17 -9.49 -10.94
CA LEU A 154 0.45 -10.06 -9.81
C LEU A 154 0.71 -11.55 -9.66
N SER A 155 0.67 -12.30 -10.76
CA SER A 155 0.92 -13.76 -10.74
C SER A 155 2.33 -14.10 -10.24
N LYS A 156 3.32 -13.25 -10.53
CA LYS A 156 4.72 -13.42 -10.14
C LYS A 156 5.00 -13.01 -8.70
N LEU A 157 4.37 -11.93 -8.22
CA LEU A 157 4.49 -11.48 -6.82
C LEU A 157 3.71 -12.39 -5.85
N LEU A 158 2.50 -12.78 -6.23
CA LEU A 158 1.61 -13.62 -5.42
C LEU A 158 1.88 -15.13 -5.57
N ASN A 159 3.06 -15.51 -6.06
CA ASN A 159 3.44 -16.91 -6.17
C ASN A 159 3.41 -17.58 -4.79
N LYS A 160 2.69 -18.70 -4.68
CA LYS A 160 2.52 -19.42 -3.41
C LYS A 160 3.83 -20.02 -2.89
N VAL A 161 4.82 -20.25 -3.76
CA VAL A 161 6.16 -20.71 -3.39
C VAL A 161 7.06 -19.49 -3.19
N PRO A 162 7.50 -19.17 -1.95
CA PRO A 162 8.23 -17.92 -1.66
C PRO A 162 9.50 -17.74 -2.50
N LYS A 163 10.26 -18.83 -2.70
CA LYS A 163 11.51 -18.84 -3.49
C LYS A 163 11.29 -18.62 -5.00
N LYS A 164 10.06 -18.66 -5.48
CA LYS A 164 9.69 -18.42 -6.88
C LYS A 164 9.07 -17.03 -7.10
N ARG A 165 8.87 -16.23 -6.05
CA ARG A 165 8.36 -14.87 -6.17
C ARG A 165 9.38 -13.99 -6.88
N LEU A 166 8.89 -13.16 -7.80
CA LEU A 166 9.72 -12.15 -8.46
C LEU A 166 10.27 -11.18 -7.41
N GLY A 167 11.57 -10.93 -7.45
CA GLY A 167 12.24 -10.02 -6.52
C GLY A 167 12.85 -10.68 -5.29
N VAL A 168 12.56 -11.97 -5.03
CA VAL A 168 13.07 -12.66 -3.83
C VAL A 168 14.60 -12.76 -3.83
N ARG A 169 15.22 -12.78 -5.01
CA ARG A 169 16.67 -12.76 -5.16
C ARG A 169 17.21 -11.34 -5.19
N ASN A 170 16.55 -10.47 -5.94
CA ASN A 170 16.93 -9.06 -6.09
C ASN A 170 15.73 -8.25 -6.57
N PHE A 171 15.43 -7.12 -5.92
CA PHE A 171 14.36 -6.21 -6.31
C PHE A 171 14.48 -5.69 -7.76
N SER A 172 15.68 -5.70 -8.35
CA SER A 172 15.89 -5.39 -9.77
C SER A 172 15.02 -6.24 -10.71
N GLU A 173 14.70 -7.49 -10.32
CA GLU A 173 13.78 -8.34 -11.07
C GLU A 173 12.36 -7.73 -11.13
N ILE A 174 11.87 -7.18 -10.01
CA ILE A 174 10.58 -6.47 -9.94
C ILE A 174 10.68 -5.19 -10.76
N LYS A 175 11.74 -4.40 -10.56
CA LYS A 175 11.93 -3.11 -11.23
C LYS A 175 12.03 -3.21 -12.76
N SER A 176 12.51 -4.33 -13.28
CA SER A 176 12.59 -4.63 -14.72
C SER A 176 11.30 -5.17 -15.33
N HIS A 177 10.24 -5.35 -14.54
CA HIS A 177 8.97 -5.84 -15.05
C HIS A 177 8.31 -4.80 -15.97
N LYS A 178 7.66 -5.24 -17.06
CA LYS A 178 6.97 -4.37 -18.02
C LYS A 178 5.98 -3.38 -17.42
N PHE A 179 5.44 -3.73 -16.26
CA PHE A 179 4.53 -2.86 -15.51
C PHE A 179 5.20 -1.55 -15.08
N PHE A 180 6.53 -1.50 -14.99
CA PHE A 180 7.32 -0.35 -14.56
C PHE A 180 8.23 0.20 -15.68
N ASP A 181 7.95 -0.10 -16.97
CA ASP A 181 8.78 0.34 -18.10
C ASP A 181 8.89 1.89 -18.20
N ASP A 182 7.91 2.61 -17.66
CA ASP A 182 7.86 4.08 -17.62
C ASP A 182 8.39 4.69 -16.29
N VAL A 183 8.86 3.87 -15.35
CA VAL A 183 9.39 4.33 -14.07
C VAL A 183 10.87 4.70 -14.20
N ASP A 184 11.18 5.98 -13.97
CA ASP A 184 12.55 6.43 -13.70
C ASP A 184 12.86 6.27 -12.21
N TRP A 185 13.46 5.13 -11.85
CA TRP A 185 13.73 4.76 -10.45
C TRP A 185 14.69 5.73 -9.74
N ASP A 186 15.63 6.33 -10.46
CA ASP A 186 16.60 7.26 -9.89
C ASP A 186 15.94 8.61 -9.56
N LYS A 187 15.08 9.11 -10.46
CA LYS A 187 14.26 10.29 -10.18
C LYS A 187 13.28 10.04 -9.05
N LEU A 188 12.60 8.89 -9.06
CA LEU A 188 11.64 8.53 -8.02
C LEU A 188 12.32 8.49 -6.63
N LEU A 189 13.52 7.92 -6.53
CA LEU A 189 14.29 7.89 -5.28
C LEU A 189 14.67 9.29 -4.78
N LYS A 190 14.96 10.22 -5.69
CA LYS A 190 15.24 11.63 -5.37
C LYS A 190 13.98 12.46 -5.14
N LYS A 191 12.79 11.84 -5.21
CA LYS A 191 11.49 12.53 -5.23
C LYS A 191 11.38 13.57 -6.35
N GLU A 192 12.17 13.41 -7.41
CA GLU A 192 12.04 14.18 -8.63
C GLU A 192 10.84 13.61 -9.39
N ALA A 193 9.76 14.39 -9.50
CA ALA A 193 8.50 13.92 -10.09
C ALA A 193 8.70 13.31 -11.49
N PRO A 194 8.49 11.99 -11.69
CA PRO A 194 8.65 11.37 -13.00
C PRO A 194 7.37 11.30 -13.83
N TYR A 195 6.20 11.59 -13.26
CA TYR A 195 4.91 11.30 -13.89
C TYR A 195 4.12 12.54 -14.27
N ASP A 196 3.30 12.40 -15.32
CA ASP A 196 2.36 13.42 -15.76
C ASP A 196 1.48 13.79 -14.57
N LYS A 197 1.77 14.97 -14.02
CA LYS A 197 1.09 15.47 -12.85
C LYS A 197 -0.40 15.54 -13.10
N SER A 198 -0.91 15.65 -14.33
CA SER A 198 -2.35 15.79 -14.58
C SER A 198 -3.19 14.59 -14.13
N VAL A 199 -2.73 13.35 -14.36
CA VAL A 199 -3.39 12.11 -13.89
C VAL A 199 -3.28 12.00 -12.37
N PHE A 200 -2.11 12.36 -11.86
CA PHE A 200 -1.86 12.42 -10.43
C PHE A 200 -2.62 13.58 -9.77
N THR A 201 -2.96 14.65 -10.50
CA THR A 201 -3.53 15.89 -9.99
C THR A 201 -4.96 15.66 -9.57
N GLU A 202 -5.74 14.85 -10.26
CA GLU A 202 -7.11 14.55 -9.79
C GLU A 202 -7.09 13.73 -8.50
N PHE A 203 -6.26 12.68 -8.44
CA PHE A 203 -6.02 11.90 -7.22
C PHE A 203 -5.48 12.80 -6.09
N TYR A 204 -4.42 13.56 -6.37
CA TYR A 204 -3.76 14.46 -5.43
C TYR A 204 -4.66 15.61 -4.98
N ASN A 205 -5.43 16.24 -5.87
CA ASN A 205 -6.40 17.27 -5.51
C ASN A 205 -7.46 16.70 -4.58
N SER A 206 -7.90 15.46 -4.82
CA SER A 206 -8.81 14.79 -3.89
C SER A 206 -8.18 14.62 -2.50
N CYS A 207 -6.87 14.32 -2.43
CA CYS A 207 -6.13 14.22 -1.17
C CYS A 207 -5.99 15.58 -0.48
N GLN A 208 -5.78 16.66 -1.23
CA GLN A 208 -5.69 18.02 -0.70
C GLN A 208 -7.06 18.54 -0.22
N GLN A 209 -8.15 18.17 -0.89
CA GLN A 209 -9.51 18.50 -0.46
C GLN A 209 -9.89 17.77 0.83
N ASP A 210 -9.58 16.47 0.92
CA ASP A 210 -9.80 15.69 2.15
C ASP A 210 -9.07 16.30 3.35
N ARG A 211 -7.92 16.93 3.11
CA ARG A 211 -7.18 17.69 4.12
C ARG A 211 -7.91 18.98 4.50
N ALA A 212 -8.33 19.80 3.54
CA ALA A 212 -9.08 21.03 3.84
C ALA A 212 -10.32 20.73 4.71
N ASP A 213 -11.06 19.68 4.36
CA ASP A 213 -12.24 19.24 5.11
C ASP A 213 -11.87 18.78 6.53
N THR A 214 -10.78 18.02 6.69
CA THR A 214 -10.31 17.57 8.02
C THR A 214 -9.85 18.74 8.89
N TYR A 215 -9.15 19.72 8.32
CA TYR A 215 -8.74 20.93 9.05
C TYR A 215 -9.94 21.80 9.41
N GLU A 216 -10.94 21.94 8.55
CA GLU A 216 -12.19 22.65 8.86
C GLU A 216 -12.98 21.93 9.97
N GLU A 217 -13.09 20.61 9.92
CA GLU A 217 -13.71 19.80 10.99
C GLU A 217 -12.95 19.91 12.32
N GLU A 218 -11.62 19.85 12.32
CA GLU A 218 -10.80 20.05 13.53
C GLU A 218 -10.99 21.45 14.11
N ILE A 219 -11.02 22.48 13.26
CA ILE A 219 -11.31 23.86 13.69
C ILE A 219 -12.71 23.91 14.31
N LEU A 220 -13.75 23.45 13.61
CA LEU A 220 -15.14 23.44 14.09
C LEU A 220 -15.29 22.69 15.42
N ASN A 221 -14.64 21.53 15.57
CA ASN A 221 -14.70 20.72 16.79
C ASN A 221 -13.85 21.28 17.94
N SER A 222 -12.90 22.17 17.65
CA SER A 222 -12.11 22.88 18.67
C SER A 222 -12.80 24.16 19.19
N VAL A 223 -13.84 24.63 18.50
CA VAL A 223 -14.64 25.79 18.94
C VAL A 223 -15.62 25.32 20.02
N PRO A 224 -15.63 25.93 21.22
CA PRO A 224 -16.63 25.61 22.25
C PRO A 224 -18.06 25.80 21.69
N PRO A 225 -19.04 24.97 22.08
CA PRO A 225 -20.41 25.03 21.56
C PRO A 225 -21.04 26.44 21.62
N ASP A 226 -20.65 27.22 22.62
CA ASP A 226 -21.16 28.57 22.88
C ASP A 226 -20.67 29.61 21.84
N ALA A 227 -19.59 29.33 21.12
CA ALA A 227 -19.02 30.18 20.08
C ALA A 227 -19.50 29.82 18.65
N GLU A 228 -20.21 28.69 18.49
CA GLU A 228 -20.77 28.25 17.21
C GLU A 228 -21.87 29.22 16.70
N ILE A 229 -22.61 29.85 17.62
CA ILE A 229 -23.61 30.89 17.33
C ILE A 229 -22.93 32.17 16.80
N ALA A 230 -21.73 32.49 17.27
CA ALA A 230 -20.98 33.67 16.80
C ALA A 230 -20.32 33.43 15.43
N SER A 231 -19.91 32.20 15.13
CA SER A 231 -19.33 31.81 13.84
C SER A 231 -20.36 31.80 12.71
N LYS A 232 -21.57 31.24 12.94
CA LYS A 232 -22.66 31.25 11.95
C LYS A 232 -23.11 32.67 11.58
N ALA A 233 -23.10 33.60 12.53
CA ALA A 233 -23.41 35.01 12.26
C ALA A 233 -22.36 35.75 11.39
N TYR A 234 -21.13 35.23 11.28
CA TYR A 234 -20.07 35.84 10.48
C TYR A 234 -20.12 35.44 9.00
N PHE A 235 -20.65 34.26 8.68
CA PHE A 235 -20.73 33.75 7.31
C PHE A 235 -22.07 34.06 6.59
N GLU A 236 -23.14 34.40 7.31
CA GLU A 236 -24.43 34.76 6.70
C GLU A 236 -24.51 36.23 6.21
N HIS A 237 -23.41 37.00 6.31
CA HIS A 237 -23.35 38.40 5.90
C HIS A 237 -22.27 38.71 4.85
N ARG A 238 -21.91 37.74 4.01
CA ARG A 238 -21.19 37.97 2.75
C ARG A 238 -21.92 37.40 1.56
#